data_AF-A0A0F9CRS7-F1
#
_entry.id   AF-A0A0F9CRS7-F1
#
_cell.length_a   1.000
_cell.length_b   1.000
_cell.length_c   1.000
_cell.angle_alpha   90.00
_cell.angle_beta   90.00
_cell.angle_gamma   90.00
#
_symmetry.space_group_name_H-M   'P 1'
#
loop_
_entity.id
_entity.type
_entity.pdbx_description
1 polymer ?
#
loop_
_entity_poly.entity_id
_entity_poly.type
_entity_poly.pdbx_seq_one_letter_code
_entity_poly.pdbx_strand_id
1 'polypeptide(L)' 'MDLTELLAKHRPILLDGAMGTQLAAAGLDMGGHNNISHPDAVLAVHRAYSRVGCDILITNTL' A
#
# COMPACT_ATOMS: atom_id res chain seq x y z
N MET A 1 9.77 11.46 9.28
CA MET A 1 9.50 10.54 10.38
C MET A 1 10.04 9.19 9.98
N ASP A 2 10.90 8.59 10.79
CA ASP A 2 11.32 7.20 10.59
C ASP A 2 10.48 6.23 11.42
N LEU A 3 10.72 4.92 11.27
CA LEU A 3 9.97 3.90 11.98
C LEU A 3 10.16 3.97 13.51
N THR A 4 11.37 4.30 13.97
CA THR A 4 11.68 4.40 15.40
C THR A 4 10.90 5.55 16.04
N GLU A 5 10.87 6.71 15.39
CA GLU A 5 10.08 7.87 15.79
C GLU A 5 8.57 7.58 15.78
N LEU A 6 8.08 6.77 14.85
CA LEU A 6 6.68 6.38 14.78
C LEU A 6 6.30 5.44 15.94
N LEU A 7 7.13 4.44 16.24
CA LEU A 7 6.93 3.47 17.33
C LEU A 7 6.98 4.13 18.71
N ALA A 8 7.82 5.16 18.89
CA ALA A 8 7.93 5.91 20.14
C ALA A 8 6.65 6.68 20.53
N LYS A 9 5.67 6.81 19.63
CA LYS A 9 4.41 7.52 19.92
C LYS A 9 3.44 6.75 20.82
N HIS A 10 3.72 5.48 21.15
CA HIS A 10 2.90 4.63 22.03
C HIS A 10 1.39 4.63 21.68
N ARG A 11 1.07 4.68 20.38
CA ARG A 11 -0.29 4.56 19.84
C ARG A 11 -0.36 3.43 18.83
N PRO A 12 -1.57 2.90 18.52
CA PRO A 12 -1.74 1.99 17.39
C PRO A 12 -1.17 2.59 16.10
N ILE A 13 -0.47 1.76 15.32
CA ILE A 13 0.08 2.08 14.00
C ILE A 13 -0.72 1.29 12.97
N LEU A 14 -1.27 1.98 11.98
CA LEU A 14 -2.10 1.37 10.95
C LEU A 14 -1.28 1.08 9.69
N LEU A 15 -1.21 -0.18 9.29
CA LEU A 15 -0.65 -0.56 7.98
C LEU A 15 -1.73 -0.46 6.89
N ASP A 16 -1.31 -0.52 5.64
CA ASP A 16 -2.23 -0.63 4.51
C ASP A 16 -2.92 -1.99 4.41
N GLY A 17 -3.86 -2.08 3.47
CA GLY A 17 -4.60 -3.30 3.19
C GLY A 17 -3.99 -4.11 2.04
N ALA A 18 -4.73 -5.13 1.60
CA ALA A 18 -4.30 -6.02 0.53
C ALA A 18 -4.18 -5.30 -0.83
N MET A 19 -2.99 -5.36 -1.44
CA MET A 19 -2.73 -4.84 -2.79
C MET A 19 -3.45 -5.67 -3.87
N GLY A 20 -3.29 -7.00 -3.83
CA GLY A 20 -3.86 -7.90 -4.84
C GLY A 20 -5.39 -7.81 -4.94
N THR A 21 -6.08 -7.62 -3.81
CA THR A 21 -7.54 -7.45 -3.80
C THR A 21 -7.97 -6.17 -4.54
N GLN A 22 -7.23 -5.08 -4.38
CA GLN A 22 -7.54 -3.82 -5.05
C GLN A 22 -7.17 -3.85 -6.53
N LEU A 23 -6.07 -4.52 -6.90
CA LEU A 23 -5.71 -4.77 -8.30
C LEU A 23 -6.76 -5.66 -8.99
N ALA A 24 -7.22 -6.71 -8.33
CA ALA A 24 -8.29 -7.57 -8.86
C ALA A 24 -9.60 -6.80 -9.06
N ALA A 25 -9.96 -5.90 -8.14
CA ALA A 25 -11.12 -5.00 -8.30
C ALA A 25 -10.97 -4.05 -9.49
N ALA A 26 -9.74 -3.71 -9.88
CA ALA A 26 -9.41 -2.93 -11.08
C ALA A 26 -9.27 -3.81 -12.35
N GLY A 27 -9.56 -5.11 -12.26
CA GLY A 27 -9.48 -6.04 -13.40
C GLY A 27 -8.06 -6.53 -13.72
N LEU A 28 -7.12 -6.40 -12.78
CA LEU A 28 -5.73 -6.81 -12.93
C LEU A 28 -5.42 -8.07 -12.12
N ASP A 29 -4.50 -8.89 -12.61
CA ASP A 29 -3.94 -9.99 -11.84
C ASP A 29 -3.12 -9.48 -10.65
N MET A 30 -2.97 -10.31 -9.63
CA MET A 30 -2.11 -9.98 -8.48
C MET A 30 -0.62 -10.14 -8.79
N GLY A 31 0.21 -9.37 -8.08
CA GLY A 31 1.65 -9.54 -8.05
C GLY A 31 2.44 -8.29 -8.46
N GLY A 32 3.74 -8.34 -8.15
CA GLY A 32 4.67 -7.24 -8.37
C GLY A 32 4.92 -6.88 -9.83
N HIS A 33 4.56 -7.74 -10.79
CA HIS A 33 4.70 -7.45 -12.23
C HIS A 33 3.93 -6.18 -12.65
N ASN A 34 2.81 -5.87 -11.97
CA ASN A 34 2.04 -4.65 -12.20
C ASN A 34 2.80 -3.36 -11.87
N ASN A 35 3.90 -3.43 -11.13
CA ASN A 35 4.76 -2.26 -10.92
C ASN A 35 5.39 -1.76 -12.24
N ILE A 36 5.49 -2.63 -13.24
CA ILE A 36 6.08 -2.30 -14.55
C ILE A 36 5.00 -2.24 -15.63
N SER A 37 4.08 -3.21 -15.66
CA SER A 37 3.03 -3.27 -16.68
C SER A 37 1.91 -2.25 -16.46
N HIS A 38 1.55 -1.97 -15.20
CA HIS A 38 0.45 -1.05 -14.83
C HIS A 38 0.82 -0.19 -13.60
N PRO A 39 1.93 0.58 -13.64
CA PRO A 39 2.42 1.34 -12.48
C PRO A 39 1.39 2.33 -11.92
N ASP A 40 0.57 2.92 -12.79
CA ASP A 40 -0.48 3.86 -12.39
C ASP A 40 -1.57 3.19 -11.54
N ALA A 41 -1.89 1.92 -11.80
CA ALA A 41 -2.85 1.16 -11.00
C ALA A 41 -2.29 0.89 -9.60
N VAL A 42 -1.03 0.46 -9.50
CA VAL A 42 -0.35 0.25 -8.21
C VAL A 42 -0.29 1.57 -7.41
N LEU A 43 0.08 2.67 -8.08
CA LEU A 43 0.11 3.99 -7.46
C LEU A 43 -1.27 4.45 -6.98
N ALA A 44 -2.33 4.18 -7.75
CA ALA A 44 -3.70 4.51 -7.37
C ALA A 44 -4.12 3.78 -6.09
N VAL A 45 -3.78 2.50 -5.96
CA VAL A 45 -4.07 1.71 -4.74
C VAL A 45 -3.32 2.27 -3.52
N HIS A 46 -2.01 2.54 -3.64
CA HIS A 46 -1.24 3.15 -2.55
C HIS A 46 -1.78 4.52 -2.15
N ARG A 47 -2.20 5.34 -3.12
CA ARG A 47 -2.84 6.64 -2.85
C ARG A 47 -4.18 6.48 -2.13
N ALA A 48 -4.97 5.45 -2.46
CA ALA A 48 -6.21 5.16 -1.76
C ALA A 48 -5.96 4.82 -0.29
N TYR A 49 -5.00 3.95 0.01
CA TYR A 49 -4.63 3.61 1.39
C TYR A 49 -4.04 4.81 2.16
N SER A 50 -3.18 5.60 1.52
CA SER A 50 -2.62 6.81 2.14
C SER A 50 -3.70 7.83 2.53
N ARG A 51 -4.77 7.96 1.74
CA ARG A 51 -5.87 8.92 2.00
C ARG A 51 -6.75 8.55 3.18
N VAL A 52 -6.83 7.27 3.54
CA VAL A 52 -7.68 6.79 4.66
C VAL A 52 -6.94 6.73 6.00
N GLY A 53 -5.70 7.22 6.05
CA GLY A 53 -4.96 7.39 7.30
C GLY A 53 -4.04 6.24 7.69
N CYS A 54 -3.59 5.42 6.73
CA CYS A 54 -2.51 4.45 6.99
C CYS A 54 -1.21 5.19 7.35
N ASP A 55 -0.52 4.69 8.38
CA ASP A 55 0.78 5.18 8.82
C ASP A 55 1.93 4.57 7.98
N ILE A 56 1.73 3.36 7.44
CA ILE A 56 2.73 2.60 6.68
C ILE A 56 2.09 2.01 5.42
N LEU A 57 2.82 2.10 4.30
CA LEU A 57 2.50 1.41 3.04
C LEU A 57 3.50 0.27 2.83
N ILE A 58 3.02 -0.93 2.47
CA ILE A 58 3.85 -2.08 2.14
C ILE A 58 4.06 -2.14 0.63
N THR A 59 5.30 -2.26 0.16
CA THR A 59 5.60 -2.30 -1.28
C THR A 59 4.96 -3.50 -1.99
N ASN A 60 4.45 -3.29 -3.20
CA ASN A 60 3.94 -4.37 -4.07
C ASN A 60 5.07 -5.20 -4.68
N THR A 61 5.89 -5.87 -3.88
CA THR A 61 7.10 -6.60 -4.33
C THR A 61 7.00 -8.12 -4.16
N LEU A 62 5.78 -8.63 -3.97
CA LEU A 62 5.46 -10.06 -3.92
C LEU A 62 5.42 -10.68 -5.32
#